data_AF-A0A0K2B1P6-F1
#
_entry.id   AF-A0A0K2B1P6-F1
#
_cell.length_a   1.000
_cell.length_b   1.000
_cell.length_c   1.000
_cell.angle_alpha   90.00
_cell.angle_beta   90.00
_cell.angle_gamma   90.00
#
_symmetry.space_group_name_H-M   'P 1'
#
loop_
_entity.id
_entity.type
_entity.pdbx_description
1 polymer ?
#
loop_
_entity_poly.entity_id
_entity_poly.type
_entity_poly.pdbx_seq_one_letter_code
_entity_poly.pdbx_strand_id
1 'polypeptide(L)'
;MDPFPWNPRKAPISRPAAGYAVCPFPFLCPFPWGFVMGTHGPIPKRSDMRRRANEPSTPITRAPAGERPSNPAPDPNWHPIAIEWFESLFESGQSFFYERSDIAQARYVAEVMSRNLNQGQRVSGQLFASVISAASELMTTEGARRRLGVELTKSASADIDSGLDDLLSTYRDD
;
A
#
# COMPACT_ATOMS: atom_id res chain seq x y z
N MET A 1 22.61 -62.80 38.20
CA MET A 1 21.41 -62.07 38.65
C MET A 1 21.85 -60.65 38.94
N ASP A 2 21.65 -59.77 37.97
CA ASP A 2 21.23 -58.36 38.09
C ASP A 2 21.23 -57.75 36.66
N PRO A 3 20.29 -56.85 36.34
CA PRO A 3 19.58 -56.87 35.06
C PRO A 3 19.88 -55.67 34.14
N PHE A 4 19.76 -55.90 32.83
CA PHE A 4 19.42 -54.96 31.74
C PHE A 4 20.09 -53.57 31.67
N PRO A 5 20.92 -53.30 30.64
CA PRO A 5 21.12 -51.95 30.11
C PRO A 5 20.38 -51.81 28.77
N TRP A 6 19.11 -51.39 28.79
CA TRP A 6 18.44 -50.94 27.56
C TRP A 6 18.56 -49.41 27.44
N ASN A 7 19.31 -48.95 26.44
CA ASN A 7 19.51 -47.54 26.12
C ASN A 7 18.70 -47.20 24.84
N PRO A 8 17.62 -46.40 24.93
CA PRO A 8 16.73 -46.10 23.79
C PRO A 8 17.34 -45.24 22.68
N ARG A 9 18.59 -44.76 22.80
CA ARG A 9 19.17 -43.77 21.88
C ARG A 9 19.96 -44.34 20.69
N LYS A 10 19.87 -45.63 20.40
CA LYS A 10 20.56 -46.27 19.25
C LYS A 10 19.72 -47.36 18.55
N ALA A 11 18.47 -47.05 18.20
CA ALA A 11 17.74 -47.85 17.22
C ALA A 11 17.93 -47.24 15.81
N PRO A 12 18.43 -47.98 14.81
CA PRO A 12 18.40 -47.50 13.42
C PRO A 12 16.95 -47.47 12.95
N ILE A 13 16.45 -46.27 12.65
CA ILE A 13 15.15 -46.08 11.99
C ILE A 13 15.30 -46.63 10.56
N SER A 14 14.92 -47.88 10.34
CA SER A 14 14.72 -48.41 9.00
C SER A 14 13.53 -47.68 8.37
N ARG A 15 13.81 -46.88 7.35
CA ARG A 15 12.77 -46.29 6.49
C ARG A 15 12.07 -47.44 5.74
N PRO A 16 10.74 -47.58 5.78
CA PRO A 16 10.07 -48.50 4.86
C PRO A 16 10.25 -47.98 3.43
N ALA A 17 10.58 -48.90 2.53
CA ALA A 17 10.83 -48.64 1.12
C ALA A 17 9.64 -47.93 0.47
N ALA A 18 9.94 -46.90 -0.32
CA ALA A 18 9.01 -46.22 -1.21
C ALA A 18 8.47 -47.23 -2.24
N GLY A 19 7.29 -47.79 -1.94
CA GLY A 19 6.45 -48.42 -2.95
C GLY A 19 5.72 -47.34 -3.71
N TYR A 20 6.13 -47.09 -4.96
CA TYR A 20 5.39 -46.25 -5.89
C TYR A 20 4.11 -46.99 -6.30
N ALA A 21 3.03 -46.77 -5.55
CA ALA A 21 1.70 -47.16 -5.99
C ALA A 21 1.25 -46.17 -7.06
N VAL A 22 1.37 -46.58 -8.33
CA VAL A 22 0.72 -45.88 -9.45
C VAL A 22 -0.77 -46.21 -9.38
N CYS A 23 -1.58 -45.29 -8.84
CA CYS A 23 -3.04 -45.44 -8.82
C CYS A 23 -3.62 -45.25 -10.24
N PRO A 24 -4.42 -46.20 -10.78
CA PRO A 24 -4.84 -46.18 -12.18
C PRO A 24 -6.21 -45.51 -12.44
N PHE A 25 -6.66 -44.57 -11.60
CA PHE A 25 -7.97 -43.91 -11.76
C PHE A 25 -7.90 -42.39 -11.54
N PRO A 26 -8.12 -41.54 -12.58
CA PRO A 26 -7.84 -40.11 -12.51
C PRO A 26 -9.03 -39.23 -12.05
N PHE A 27 -10.07 -39.78 -11.40
CA PHE A 27 -11.33 -39.04 -11.19
C PHE A 27 -11.82 -38.86 -9.74
N LEU A 28 -11.07 -39.27 -8.73
CA LEU A 28 -11.39 -38.94 -7.33
C LEU A 28 -10.13 -38.48 -6.57
N CYS A 29 -9.78 -37.20 -6.73
CA CYS A 29 -9.04 -36.48 -5.70
C CYS A 29 -9.98 -35.42 -5.11
N PRO A 30 -10.20 -35.39 -3.78
CA PRO A 30 -10.82 -34.25 -3.15
C PRO A 30 -9.90 -33.05 -3.36
N PHE A 31 -10.48 -31.94 -3.84
CA PHE A 31 -9.82 -30.65 -4.01
C PHE A 31 -8.84 -30.38 -2.86
N PRO A 32 -7.53 -30.21 -3.10
CA PRO A 32 -6.69 -29.59 -2.10
C PRO A 32 -7.18 -28.15 -2.00
N TRP A 33 -7.78 -27.82 -0.86
CA TRP A 33 -8.05 -26.46 -0.43
C TRP A 33 -6.73 -25.70 -0.29
N GLY A 34 -6.13 -25.33 -1.42
CA GLY A 34 -5.19 -24.24 -1.52
C GLY A 34 -6.01 -22.96 -1.41
N PHE A 35 -6.28 -22.55 -0.17
CA PHE A 35 -6.73 -21.19 0.10
C PHE A 35 -5.64 -20.27 -0.46
N VAL A 36 -5.90 -19.67 -1.63
CA VAL A 36 -5.04 -18.62 -2.17
C VAL A 36 -5.24 -17.42 -1.25
N MET A 37 -4.46 -17.38 -0.17
CA MET A 37 -4.27 -16.15 0.59
C MET A 37 -3.90 -15.08 -0.43
N GLY A 38 -4.59 -13.93 -0.39
CA GLY A 38 -4.33 -12.80 -1.27
C GLY A 38 -2.82 -12.60 -1.38
N THR A 39 -2.32 -12.49 -2.60
CA THR A 39 -0.90 -12.55 -2.99
C THR A 39 0.01 -11.52 -2.31
N HIS A 40 -0.55 -10.66 -1.47
CA HIS A 40 0.17 -9.72 -0.64
C HIS A 40 -0.25 -9.92 0.83
N GLY A 41 0.71 -10.38 1.64
CA GLY A 41 0.59 -10.27 3.09
C GLY A 41 0.47 -8.80 3.53
N PRO A 42 0.22 -8.55 4.83
CA PRO A 42 0.16 -7.20 5.37
C PRO A 42 1.37 -6.37 4.92
N ILE A 43 1.14 -5.11 4.54
CA ILE A 43 2.20 -4.25 4.02
C ILE A 43 3.37 -4.22 5.02
N PRO A 44 4.61 -4.55 4.60
CA PRO A 44 5.74 -4.57 5.50
C PRO A 44 5.94 -3.22 6.17
N LYS A 45 6.18 -3.23 7.49
CA LYS A 45 6.55 -2.01 8.22
C LYS A 45 7.85 -1.43 7.65
N ARG A 46 7.90 -0.10 7.54
CA ARG A 46 9.12 0.64 7.18
C ARG A 46 10.23 0.31 8.17
N SER A 47 11.48 0.28 7.69
CA SER A 47 12.63 -0.25 8.44
C SER A 47 12.98 0.52 9.70
N ASP A 48 12.69 1.82 9.73
CA ASP A 48 12.73 2.71 10.89
C ASP A 48 11.66 2.41 11.95
N MET A 49 10.52 1.83 11.56
CA MET A 49 9.43 1.45 12.45
C MET A 49 9.55 0.01 12.99
N ARG A 50 10.63 -0.70 12.65
CA ARG A 50 10.88 -2.08 13.11
C ARG A 50 11.72 -2.08 14.38
N ARG A 51 11.36 -2.91 15.35
CA ARG A 51 12.23 -3.22 16.51
C ARG A 51 13.34 -4.19 16.07
N ARG A 52 14.53 -4.08 16.68
CA ARG A 52 15.76 -4.86 16.38
C ARG A 52 15.56 -6.36 16.11
N ALA A 53 14.57 -7.01 16.73
CA ALA A 53 14.30 -8.44 16.52
C ALA A 53 13.67 -8.79 15.16
N ASN A 54 13.13 -7.81 14.44
CA ASN A 54 12.44 -7.98 13.14
C ASN A 54 13.21 -7.32 11.98
N GLU A 55 14.53 -7.18 12.10
CA GLU A 55 15.36 -6.69 11.00
C GLU A 55 15.33 -7.69 9.83
N PRO A 56 15.20 -7.21 8.59
CA PRO A 56 15.25 -8.07 7.42
C PRO A 56 16.64 -8.69 7.28
N SER A 57 16.71 -9.95 6.85
CA SER A 57 17.99 -10.62 6.54
C SER A 57 18.71 -9.99 5.34
N THR A 58 18.02 -9.20 4.53
CA THR A 58 18.57 -8.45 3.39
C THR A 58 18.79 -6.97 3.76
N PRO A 59 19.97 -6.41 3.44
CA PRO A 59 20.23 -4.99 3.68
C PRO A 59 19.31 -4.13 2.83
N ILE A 60 18.63 -3.17 3.46
CA ILE A 60 17.79 -2.20 2.76
C ILE A 60 18.67 -1.04 2.29
N THR A 61 18.81 -0.91 0.97
CA THR A 61 19.46 0.26 0.35
C THR A 61 18.51 1.44 0.39
N ARG A 62 18.90 2.53 1.07
CA ARG A 62 18.15 3.80 1.06
C ARG A 62 18.72 4.70 -0.03
N ALA A 63 17.85 5.18 -0.93
CA ALA A 63 18.19 6.26 -1.85
C ALA A 63 17.73 7.61 -1.24
N PRO A 64 18.43 8.72 -1.53
CA PRO A 64 17.91 10.05 -1.18
C PRO A 64 16.58 10.30 -1.89
N ALA A 65 15.67 11.01 -1.22
CA ALA A 65 14.44 11.51 -1.85
C ALA A 65 14.79 12.49 -2.98
N GLY A 66 13.94 12.58 -3.99
CA GLY A 66 14.11 13.54 -5.08
C GLY A 66 13.96 14.97 -4.59
N GLU A 67 14.30 15.94 -5.46
CA GLU A 67 13.87 17.32 -5.25
C GLU A 67 12.35 17.38 -5.27
N ARG A 68 11.74 18.15 -4.35
CA ARG A 68 10.29 18.33 -4.29
C ARG A 68 9.80 18.82 -5.65
N PRO A 69 8.96 18.05 -6.35
CA PRO A 69 8.53 18.42 -7.68
C PRO A 69 7.60 19.64 -7.66
N SER A 70 7.79 20.55 -8.62
CA SER A 70 6.83 21.61 -8.89
C SER A 70 5.50 21.02 -9.36
N ASN A 71 4.38 21.63 -8.95
CA ASN A 71 3.06 21.22 -9.42
C ASN A 71 2.97 21.34 -10.96
N PRO A 72 2.80 20.24 -11.72
CA PRO A 72 2.69 20.31 -13.17
C PRO A 72 1.32 20.84 -13.60
N ALA A 73 1.29 21.61 -14.68
CA ALA A 73 0.02 21.98 -15.32
C ALA A 73 -0.68 20.73 -15.92
N PRO A 74 -2.01 20.61 -15.76
CA PRO A 74 -2.80 19.57 -16.44
C PRO A 74 -2.83 19.81 -17.96
N ASP A 75 -3.15 18.76 -18.73
CA ASP A 75 -3.38 18.91 -20.17
C ASP A 75 -4.76 19.57 -20.40
N PRO A 76 -4.84 20.69 -21.16
CA PRO A 76 -6.10 21.38 -21.40
C PRO A 76 -7.11 20.58 -22.22
N ASN A 77 -6.68 19.53 -22.93
CA ASN A 77 -7.57 18.68 -23.73
C ASN A 77 -8.24 17.57 -22.91
N TRP A 78 -7.90 17.44 -21.63
CA TRP A 78 -8.53 16.47 -20.76
C TRP A 78 -9.98 16.83 -20.45
N HIS A 79 -10.77 15.81 -20.14
CA HIS A 79 -12.11 16.01 -19.64
C HIS A 79 -12.07 16.86 -18.34
N PRO A 80 -12.99 17.82 -18.13
CA PRO A 80 -12.94 18.73 -16.97
C PRO A 80 -12.84 18.01 -15.60
N ILE A 81 -13.57 16.91 -15.43
CA ILE A 81 -13.50 16.07 -14.22
C ILE A 81 -12.09 15.49 -13.98
N ALA A 82 -11.39 15.10 -15.05
CA ALA A 82 -10.05 14.56 -14.93
C ALA A 82 -9.02 15.65 -14.58
N ILE A 83 -9.21 16.87 -15.09
CA ILE A 83 -8.42 18.05 -14.73
C ILE A 83 -8.60 18.35 -13.23
N GLU A 84 -9.84 18.49 -12.79
CA GLU A 84 -10.18 18.77 -11.38
C GLU A 84 -9.62 17.69 -10.44
N TRP A 85 -9.78 16.42 -10.81
CA TRP A 85 -9.21 15.32 -10.04
C TRP A 85 -7.68 15.43 -9.94
N PHE A 86 -7.00 15.68 -11.06
CA PHE A 86 -5.54 15.79 -11.08
C PHE A 86 -5.04 16.98 -10.25
N GLU A 87 -5.68 18.14 -10.34
CA GLU A 87 -5.33 19.33 -9.56
C GLU A 87 -5.56 19.10 -8.06
N SER A 88 -6.67 18.45 -7.69
CA SER A 88 -7.00 18.16 -6.29
C SER A 88 -5.95 17.32 -5.57
N LEU A 89 -5.20 16.48 -6.31
CA LEU A 89 -4.11 15.68 -5.74
C LEU A 89 -3.01 16.55 -5.14
N PHE A 90 -2.72 17.68 -5.78
CA PHE A 90 -1.63 18.58 -5.39
C PHE A 90 -2.06 19.60 -4.33
N GLU A 91 -3.34 19.99 -4.35
CA GLU A 91 -3.93 20.85 -3.31
C GLU A 91 -4.08 20.13 -1.97
N SER A 92 -4.26 18.82 -2.02
CA SER A 92 -4.45 18.01 -0.82
C SER A 92 -3.14 17.73 -0.07
N GLY A 93 -3.22 17.59 1.26
CA GLY A 93 -2.04 17.40 2.11
C GLY A 93 -1.22 16.13 1.83
N GLN A 94 -1.80 15.10 1.21
CA GLN A 94 -1.03 13.90 0.84
C GLN A 94 0.03 14.16 -0.26
N SER A 95 -0.07 15.28 -0.99
CA SER A 95 0.91 15.65 -2.02
C SER A 95 2.33 15.82 -1.49
N PHE A 96 2.46 16.06 -0.18
CA PHE A 96 3.74 16.12 0.51
C PHE A 96 4.60 14.86 0.30
N PHE A 97 3.98 13.70 0.08
CA PHE A 97 4.69 12.43 -0.10
C PHE A 97 4.98 12.07 -1.55
N TYR A 98 4.52 12.87 -2.52
CA TYR A 98 4.67 12.52 -3.92
C TYR A 98 6.06 12.83 -4.46
N GLU A 99 6.63 11.84 -5.11
CA GLU A 99 7.83 11.95 -5.92
C GLU A 99 7.48 12.21 -7.40
N ARG A 100 8.48 12.56 -8.22
CA ARG A 100 8.29 12.75 -9.67
C ARG A 100 7.65 11.54 -10.36
N SER A 101 7.93 10.33 -9.88
CA SER A 101 7.33 9.09 -10.40
C SER A 101 5.82 9.03 -10.15
N ASP A 102 5.37 9.43 -8.97
CA ASP A 102 3.95 9.40 -8.59
C ASP A 102 3.17 10.44 -9.40
N ILE A 103 3.79 11.58 -9.67
CA ILE A 103 3.24 12.61 -10.54
C ILE A 103 3.08 12.10 -11.97
N ALA A 104 4.08 11.37 -12.49
CA ALA A 104 3.99 10.76 -13.82
C ALA A 104 2.86 9.71 -13.87
N GLN A 105 2.70 8.91 -12.81
CA GLN A 105 1.59 7.98 -12.68
C GLN A 105 0.24 8.70 -12.65
N ALA A 106 0.11 9.77 -11.86
CA ALA A 106 -1.11 10.59 -11.79
C ALA A 106 -1.50 11.16 -13.17
N ARG A 107 -0.52 11.64 -13.96
CA ARG A 107 -0.77 12.11 -15.33
C ARG A 107 -1.28 11.00 -16.24
N TYR A 108 -0.68 9.81 -16.17
CA TYR A 108 -1.16 8.66 -16.95
C TYR A 108 -2.59 8.25 -16.56
N VAL A 109 -2.90 8.25 -15.26
CA VAL A 109 -4.25 7.93 -14.77
C VAL A 109 -5.27 8.98 -15.21
N ALA A 110 -4.92 10.27 -15.17
CA ALA A 110 -5.78 11.36 -15.64
C ALA A 110 -6.09 11.24 -17.15
N GLU A 111 -5.09 10.90 -17.96
CA GLU A 111 -5.27 10.63 -19.40
C GLU A 111 -6.25 9.46 -19.64
N VAL A 112 -6.06 8.34 -18.95
CA VAL A 112 -6.95 7.16 -19.08
C VAL A 112 -8.36 7.48 -18.59
N MET A 113 -8.48 8.22 -17.48
CA MET A 113 -9.75 8.70 -16.94
C MET A 113 -10.49 9.59 -17.95
N SER A 114 -9.79 10.58 -18.51
CA SER A 114 -10.31 11.49 -19.54
C SER A 114 -10.83 10.70 -20.75
N ARG A 115 -10.04 9.76 -21.28
CA ARG A 115 -10.46 8.89 -22.40
C ARG A 115 -11.70 8.08 -22.08
N ASN A 116 -11.79 7.52 -20.86
CA ASN A 116 -12.94 6.73 -20.44
C ASN A 116 -14.21 7.59 -20.31
N LEU A 117 -14.08 8.83 -19.83
CA LEU A 117 -15.20 9.77 -19.70
C LEU A 117 -15.67 10.32 -21.06
N ASN A 118 -14.76 10.51 -22.01
CA ASN A 118 -15.07 11.00 -23.36
C ASN A 118 -15.70 9.94 -24.29
N GLN A 119 -15.80 8.66 -23.87
CA GLN A 119 -16.43 7.60 -24.66
C GLN A 119 -17.96 7.73 -24.81
N GLY A 120 -18.59 8.70 -24.12
CA GLY A 120 -20.02 9.00 -24.24
C GLY A 120 -20.89 8.10 -23.36
N GLN A 121 -21.86 7.40 -23.95
CA GLN A 121 -22.93 6.71 -23.19
C GLN A 121 -22.49 5.46 -22.43
N ARG A 122 -21.35 4.86 -22.74
CA ARG A 122 -20.88 3.63 -22.11
C ARG A 122 -19.48 3.82 -21.54
N VAL A 123 -19.40 3.78 -20.21
CA VAL A 123 -18.15 3.74 -19.47
C VAL A 123 -17.71 2.29 -19.33
N SER A 124 -16.45 1.98 -19.62
CA SER A 124 -15.92 0.63 -19.41
C SER A 124 -15.73 0.38 -17.91
N GLY A 125 -16.47 -0.58 -17.36
CA GLY A 125 -16.36 -0.97 -15.94
C GLY A 125 -14.97 -1.48 -15.57
N GLN A 126 -14.29 -2.18 -16.49
CA GLN A 126 -12.94 -2.69 -16.26
C GLN A 126 -11.91 -1.55 -16.20
N LEU A 127 -12.01 -0.58 -17.12
CA LEU A 127 -11.14 0.61 -17.08
C LEU A 127 -11.41 1.44 -15.83
N PHE A 128 -12.69 1.62 -15.48
CA PHE A 128 -13.07 2.31 -14.24
C PHE A 128 -12.45 1.64 -13.00
N ALA A 129 -12.56 0.31 -12.87
CA ALA A 129 -11.96 -0.42 -11.77
C ALA A 129 -10.43 -0.22 -11.70
N SER A 130 -9.74 -0.22 -12.85
CA SER A 130 -8.30 0.03 -12.91
C SER A 130 -7.91 1.45 -12.48
N VAL A 131 -8.69 2.46 -12.89
CA VAL A 131 -8.50 3.86 -12.48
C VAL A 131 -8.69 4.02 -10.98
N ILE A 132 -9.73 3.41 -10.40
CA ILE A 132 -9.96 3.46 -8.94
C ILE A 132 -8.85 2.77 -8.15
N SER A 133 -8.30 1.67 -8.69
CA SER A 133 -7.14 1.00 -8.08
C SER A 133 -5.92 1.92 -8.08
N ALA A 134 -5.58 2.53 -9.21
CA ALA A 134 -4.44 3.44 -9.32
C ALA A 134 -4.65 4.72 -8.48
N ALA A 135 -5.87 5.26 -8.42
CA ALA A 135 -6.20 6.38 -7.55
C ALA A 135 -6.05 6.04 -6.05
N SER A 136 -6.30 4.78 -5.68
CA SER A 136 -6.08 4.31 -4.31
C SER A 136 -4.60 4.22 -3.95
N GLU A 137 -3.73 3.84 -4.89
CA GLU A 137 -2.27 3.86 -4.70
C GLU A 137 -1.76 5.29 -4.45
N LEU A 138 -2.36 6.27 -5.13
CA LEU A 138 -2.10 7.70 -4.92
C LEU A 138 -2.76 8.28 -3.65
N MET A 139 -3.33 7.46 -2.76
CA MET A 139 -3.89 7.90 -1.47
C MET A 139 -5.05 8.92 -1.55
N THR A 140 -5.82 8.89 -2.65
CA THR A 140 -6.95 9.81 -2.85
C THR A 140 -8.06 9.63 -1.81
N THR A 141 -8.31 8.39 -1.39
CA THR A 141 -9.37 8.07 -0.40
C THR A 141 -8.82 7.96 1.02
N GLU A 142 -9.68 8.24 1.99
CA GLU A 142 -9.36 8.07 3.41
C GLU A 142 -8.99 6.63 3.75
N GLY A 143 -9.69 5.66 3.15
CA GLY A 143 -9.38 4.24 3.32
C GLY A 143 -7.97 3.89 2.85
N ALA A 144 -7.51 4.47 1.73
CA ALA A 144 -6.16 4.26 1.24
C ALA A 144 -5.10 4.87 2.18
N ARG A 145 -5.33 6.09 2.68
CA ARG A 145 -4.43 6.76 3.64
C ARG A 145 -4.30 5.97 4.95
N ARG A 146 -5.41 5.50 5.51
CA ARG A 146 -5.40 4.69 6.75
C ARG A 146 -4.63 3.37 6.60
N ARG A 147 -4.68 2.74 5.43
CA ARG A 147 -3.89 1.52 5.16
C ARG A 147 -2.39 1.78 5.19
N LEU A 148 -1.97 3.00 4.83
CA LEU A 148 -0.59 3.45 4.86
C LEU A 148 -0.22 4.16 6.17
N GLY A 149 -1.17 4.34 7.09
CA GLY A 149 -0.96 5.05 8.36
C GLY A 149 -0.77 6.56 8.19
N VAL A 150 -1.30 7.14 7.11
CA VAL A 150 -1.30 8.59 6.87
C VAL A 150 -2.63 9.18 7.35
N GLU A 151 -2.56 10.29 8.08
CA GLU A 151 -3.74 11.03 8.56
C GLU A 151 -3.64 12.49 8.11
N LEU A 152 -4.75 13.04 7.63
CA LEU A 152 -4.84 14.46 7.27
C LEU A 152 -5.53 15.22 8.39
N THR A 153 -4.83 16.18 8.97
CA THR A 153 -5.43 17.14 9.90
C THR A 153 -5.98 18.32 9.11
N LYS A 154 -7.25 18.68 9.33
CA LYS A 154 -7.78 19.94 8.78
C LYS A 154 -7.14 21.09 9.53
N SER A 155 -6.54 22.03 8.82
CA SER A 155 -5.97 23.24 9.41
C SER A 155 -7.10 24.06 10.07
N ALA A 156 -7.23 23.89 11.38
CA ALA A 156 -7.98 24.80 12.25
C ALA A 156 -7.11 25.24 13.44
N SER A 157 -5.82 24.88 13.51
CA SER A 157 -5.00 25.11 14.70
C SER A 157 -3.98 26.23 14.59
N ALA A 158 -3.47 26.57 13.40
CA ALA A 158 -2.41 27.58 13.28
C ALA A 158 -2.92 29.03 13.48
N ASP A 159 -4.14 29.33 12.99
CA ASP A 159 -4.73 30.67 13.13
C ASP A 159 -5.37 30.89 14.51
N ILE A 160 -5.74 29.81 15.21
CA ILE A 160 -6.30 29.90 16.56
C ILE A 160 -5.20 30.17 17.58
N ASP A 161 -4.02 29.53 17.47
CA ASP A 161 -2.92 29.75 18.42
C ASP A 161 -2.33 31.17 18.33
N SER A 162 -2.23 31.73 17.12
CA SER A 162 -1.74 33.11 16.93
C SER A 162 -2.74 34.16 17.43
N GLY A 163 -4.04 33.96 17.18
CA GLY A 163 -5.09 34.83 17.74
C GLY A 163 -5.25 34.70 19.26
N LEU A 164 -4.94 33.52 19.83
CA LEU A 164 -4.93 33.31 21.27
C LEU A 164 -3.75 34.02 21.95
N ASP A 165 -2.57 33.99 21.34
CA ASP A 165 -1.36 34.66 21.85
C ASP A 165 -1.52 36.19 21.85
N ASP A 166 -2.16 36.73 20.81
CA ASP A 166 -2.49 38.17 20.70
C ASP A 166 -3.55 38.60 21.74
N LEU A 167 -4.53 37.76 22.02
CA LEU A 167 -5.48 37.99 23.11
C LEU A 167 -4.82 37.89 24.49
N LEU A 168 -3.92 36.92 24.70
CA LEU A 168 -3.20 36.74 25.96
C LEU A 168 -2.23 37.89 26.24
N SER A 169 -1.59 38.45 25.20
CA SER A 169 -0.71 39.62 25.35
C SER A 169 -1.50 40.85 25.80
N THR A 170 -2.68 41.07 25.23
CA THR A 170 -3.60 42.17 25.60
C THR A 170 -3.97 42.12 27.08
N TYR A 171 -4.24 40.94 27.66
CA TYR A 171 -4.55 40.79 29.08
C TYR A 171 -3.34 40.82 30.02
N ARG A 172 -2.11 40.75 29.49
CA ARG A 172 -0.89 40.81 30.31
C ARG A 172 -0.46 42.24 30.63
N ASP A 173 -0.95 43.20 29.85
CA ASP A 173 -0.53 44.61 29.92
C ASP A 173 -1.56 45.52 30.62
N ASP A 174 -2.71 44.98 31.08
CA ASP A 174 -3.69 45.62 31.98
C ASP A 174 -3.43 45.26 33.47
#